data_AF-A0A7Y4UR93-F1
#
_entry.id   AF-A0A7Y4UR93-F1
#
_cell.length_a   1.000
_cell.length_b   1.000
_cell.length_c   1.000
_cell.angle_alpha   90.00
_cell.angle_beta   90.00
_cell.angle_gamma   90.00
#
_symmetry.space_group_name_H-M   'P 1'
#
loop_
_entity.id
_entity.type
_entity.pdbx_description
1 polymer ?
#
loop_
_entity_poly.entity_id
_entity_poly.type
_entity_poly.pdbx_seq_one_letter_code
_entity_poly.pdbx_strand_id
1 'polypeptide(L)'
;MFSDDVYRNKLATVIDVLEAWARDTRDAAAIETSVTSAYWKMQVKPGTPGACPFELLLRADQRFNVRIGDEVYENKPVDQFEFFPMLVRAIERGNVERVAISSALTGALDAIETRVTLEDGWAWIGERRVGPRGLNRHDGAQVQRVKRFLPYRR
;
A
#
# COMPACT_ATOMS: atom_id res chain seq x y z
N MET A 1 7.03 20.88 -0.22
CA MET A 1 8.23 20.06 -0.52
C MET A 1 9.20 20.25 0.64
N PHE A 2 9.74 19.17 1.19
CA PHE A 2 10.68 19.27 2.30
C PHE A 2 12.03 19.78 1.78
N SER A 3 12.83 20.43 2.63
CA SER A 3 14.25 20.62 2.34
C SER A 3 14.95 19.26 2.27
N ASP A 4 15.96 19.11 1.42
CA ASP A 4 16.65 17.84 1.20
C ASP A 4 17.24 17.25 2.50
N ASP A 5 17.83 18.07 3.36
CA ASP A 5 18.40 17.60 4.64
C ASP A 5 17.31 17.15 5.62
N VAL A 6 16.19 17.88 5.67
CA VAL A 6 15.04 17.52 6.50
C VAL A 6 14.42 16.22 5.99
N TYR A 7 14.28 16.09 4.67
CA TYR A 7 13.75 14.90 4.04
C TYR A 7 14.62 13.68 4.36
N ARG A 8 15.94 13.79 4.16
CA ARG A 8 16.89 12.69 4.42
C ARG A 8 16.88 12.25 5.88
N ASN A 9 16.88 13.20 6.81
CA ASN A 9 16.84 12.88 8.24
C ASN A 9 15.53 12.18 8.63
N LYS A 10 14.38 12.69 8.18
CA LYS A 10 13.08 12.05 8.45
C LYS A 10 12.95 10.69 7.77
N LEU A 11 13.47 10.56 6.55
CA LEU A 11 13.49 9.28 5.82
C LEU A 11 14.32 8.24 6.56
N ALA A 12 15.50 8.61 7.08
CA ALA A 12 16.33 7.72 7.87
C ALA A 12 15.59 7.22 9.12
N THR A 13 14.93 8.12 9.88
CA THR A 13 14.12 7.72 11.03
C THR A 13 12.99 6.76 10.65
N VAL A 14 12.29 6.99 9.54
CA VAL A 14 11.25 6.07 9.06
C VAL A 14 11.84 4.71 8.68
N ILE A 15 12.97 4.70 7.96
CA ILE A 15 13.65 3.46 7.57
C ILE A 15 14.02 2.65 8.82
N ASP A 16 14.58 3.28 9.86
CA ASP A 16 14.93 2.60 11.12
C ASP A 16 13.70 1.94 11.76
N VAL A 17 12.55 2.64 11.77
CA VAL A 17 11.28 2.11 12.30
C VAL A 17 10.77 0.93 11.46
N LEU A 18 10.87 1.04 10.13
CA LEU A 18 10.46 -0.04 9.21
C LEU A 18 11.38 -1.26 9.34
N GLU A 19 12.68 -1.06 9.50
CA GLU A 19 13.64 -2.14 9.70
C GLU A 19 13.49 -2.82 11.07
N ALA A 20 13.14 -2.07 12.11
CA ALA A 20 12.74 -2.63 13.39
C ALA A 20 11.48 -3.50 13.25
N TRP A 21 10.43 -2.97 12.63
CA TRP A 21 9.20 -3.73 12.35
C TRP A 21 9.49 -5.00 11.53
N ALA A 22 10.37 -4.90 10.52
CA ALA A 22 10.72 -6.03 9.68
C ALA A 22 11.44 -7.12 10.48
N ARG A 23 12.34 -6.77 11.40
CA ARG A 23 12.98 -7.74 12.31
C ARG A 23 11.95 -8.45 13.18
N ASP A 24 11.00 -7.70 13.74
CA ASP A 24 9.95 -8.23 14.60
C ASP A 24 8.94 -9.10 13.84
N THR A 25 8.88 -9.01 12.51
CA THR A 25 7.89 -9.70 11.65
C THR A 25 8.47 -10.91 10.90
N ARG A 26 9.77 -11.20 11.03
CA ARG A 26 10.44 -12.28 10.27
C ARG A 26 9.91 -13.69 10.56
N ASP A 27 9.29 -13.91 11.71
CA ASP A 27 8.64 -15.18 12.07
C ASP A 27 7.35 -15.42 11.26
N ALA A 28 6.66 -14.36 10.82
CA ALA A 28 5.37 -14.43 10.14
C ALA A 28 5.44 -14.12 8.64
N ALA A 29 6.52 -13.50 8.16
CA ALA A 29 6.71 -13.13 6.76
C ALA A 29 8.17 -13.23 6.31
N ALA A 30 8.38 -13.62 5.06
CA ALA A 30 9.67 -13.47 4.39
C ALA A 30 9.84 -12.00 3.98
N ILE A 31 10.93 -11.38 4.43
CA ILE A 31 11.19 -9.95 4.24
C ILE A 31 12.59 -9.73 3.65
N GLU A 32 12.62 -9.04 2.53
CA GLU A 32 13.83 -8.63 1.82
C GLU A 32 13.91 -7.11 1.77
N THR A 33 15.08 -6.56 2.08
CA THR A 33 15.37 -5.12 1.99
C THR A 33 16.53 -4.88 1.03
N SER A 34 16.45 -3.81 0.26
CA SER A 34 17.49 -3.40 -0.67
C SER A 34 17.68 -1.90 -0.61
N VAL A 35 18.93 -1.45 -0.56
CA VAL A 35 19.29 -0.04 -0.43
C VAL A 35 20.24 0.35 -1.55
N THR A 36 19.97 1.50 -2.15
CA THR A 36 20.81 2.14 -3.17
C THR A 36 20.91 3.64 -2.87
N SER A 37 21.72 4.36 -3.64
CA SER A 37 21.76 5.83 -3.55
C SER A 37 20.45 6.50 -3.99
N ALA A 38 19.62 5.81 -4.78
CA ALA A 38 18.39 6.37 -5.35
C ALA A 38 17.14 5.99 -4.55
N TYR A 39 17.15 4.85 -3.84
CA TYR A 39 16.00 4.36 -3.10
C TYR A 39 16.36 3.37 -2.00
N TRP A 40 15.46 3.27 -1.03
CA TRP A 40 15.33 2.16 -0.10
C TRP A 40 14.06 1.38 -0.45
N LYS A 41 14.11 0.05 -0.42
CA LYS A 41 12.99 -0.82 -0.77
C LYS A 41 12.86 -1.98 0.20
N MET A 42 11.61 -2.35 0.49
CA MET A 42 11.23 -3.51 1.28
C MET A 42 10.18 -4.33 0.56
N GLN A 43 10.41 -5.64 0.45
CA GLN A 43 9.46 -6.62 -0.07
C GLN A 43 9.06 -7.56 1.04
N VAL A 44 7.76 -7.81 1.15
CA VAL A 44 7.18 -8.62 2.23
C VAL A 44 6.23 -9.65 1.64
N LYS A 45 6.50 -10.92 1.96
CA LYS A 45 5.68 -12.06 1.58
C LYS A 45 5.24 -12.81 2.85
N PRO A 46 3.98 -12.65 3.28
CA PRO A 46 3.48 -13.32 4.48
C PRO A 46 3.41 -14.83 4.30
N GLY A 47 3.67 -15.58 5.38
CA GLY A 47 3.54 -17.04 5.41
C GLY A 47 2.09 -17.51 5.46
N THR A 48 1.19 -16.71 6.05
CA THR A 48 -0.23 -17.04 6.17
C THR A 48 -0.95 -16.96 4.82
N PRO A 49 -1.56 -18.06 4.32
CA PRO A 49 -2.33 -18.03 3.09
C PRO A 49 -3.50 -17.04 3.17
N GLY A 50 -3.62 -16.17 2.17
CA GLY A 50 -4.66 -15.13 2.14
C GLY A 50 -4.29 -13.83 2.85
N ALA A 51 -3.13 -13.74 3.50
CA ALA A 51 -2.57 -12.48 3.98
C ALA A 51 -2.00 -11.65 2.81
N CYS A 52 -1.92 -10.33 3.00
CA CYS A 52 -1.57 -9.40 1.93
C CYS A 52 -0.05 -9.27 1.75
N PRO A 53 0.56 -9.71 0.64
CA PRO A 53 1.95 -9.35 0.35
C PRO A 53 2.04 -7.87 -0.04
N PHE A 54 3.17 -7.23 0.22
CA PHE A 54 3.39 -5.86 -0.24
C PHE A 54 4.84 -5.59 -0.62
N GLU A 55 5.05 -4.50 -1.34
CA GLU A 55 6.35 -3.91 -1.60
C GLU A 55 6.27 -2.41 -1.38
N LEU A 56 7.22 -1.84 -0.66
CA LEU A 56 7.35 -0.41 -0.44
C LEU A 56 8.71 0.04 -0.94
N LEU A 57 8.74 1.08 -1.78
CA LEU A 57 9.96 1.71 -2.29
C LEU A 57 9.90 3.20 -1.98
N LEU A 58 10.82 3.66 -1.12
CA LEU A 58 11.00 5.06 -0.75
C LEU A 58 12.18 5.65 -1.54
N ARG A 59 11.93 6.69 -2.32
CA ARG A 59 12.91 7.27 -3.25
C ARG A 59 13.55 8.52 -2.69
N ALA A 60 14.78 8.80 -3.09
CA ALA A 60 15.48 10.02 -2.69
C ALA A 60 14.80 11.32 -3.20
N ASP A 61 13.95 11.26 -4.23
CA ASP A 61 13.26 12.42 -4.82
C ASP A 61 11.89 12.72 -4.19
N GLN A 62 11.70 12.40 -2.91
CA GLN A 62 10.47 12.63 -2.14
C GLN A 62 9.23 11.96 -2.74
N ARG A 63 9.43 10.81 -3.39
CA ARG A 63 8.36 9.97 -3.94
C ARG A 63 8.44 8.56 -3.39
N PHE A 64 7.33 7.85 -3.49
CA PHE A 64 7.29 6.44 -3.18
C PHE A 64 6.47 5.65 -4.20
N ASN A 65 6.79 4.37 -4.29
CA ASN A 65 5.97 3.37 -4.96
C ASN A 65 5.53 2.35 -3.92
N VAL A 66 4.31 1.88 -4.02
CA VAL A 66 3.81 0.79 -3.19
C VAL A 66 3.03 -0.21 -4.03
N ARG A 67 3.30 -1.49 -3.81
CA ARG A 67 2.47 -2.60 -4.30
C ARG A 67 1.79 -3.23 -3.10
N ILE A 68 0.47 -3.39 -3.16
CA ILE A 68 -0.32 -4.04 -2.11
C ILE A 68 -1.15 -5.14 -2.78
N GLY A 69 -0.85 -6.40 -2.45
CA GLY A 69 -1.35 -7.54 -3.21
C GLY A 69 -0.89 -7.47 -4.67
N ASP A 70 -1.87 -7.44 -5.58
CA ASP A 70 -1.66 -7.36 -7.03
C ASP A 70 -1.71 -5.93 -7.57
N GLU A 71 -2.02 -4.94 -6.72
CA GLU A 71 -2.21 -3.56 -7.15
C GLU A 71 -0.94 -2.73 -6.92
N VAL A 72 -0.55 -1.95 -7.93
CA VAL A 72 0.68 -1.15 -7.95
C VAL A 72 0.33 0.33 -8.03
N TYR A 73 0.92 1.12 -7.16
CA TYR A 73 0.73 2.56 -7.06
C TYR A 73 2.09 3.26 -7.09
N GLU A 74 2.38 3.94 -8.19
CA GLU A 74 3.70 4.51 -8.45
C GLU A 74 3.68 6.04 -8.39
N ASN A 75 4.87 6.62 -8.17
CA ASN A 75 5.11 8.06 -8.22
C ASN A 75 4.23 8.87 -7.28
N LYS A 76 3.92 8.34 -6.09
CA LYS A 76 3.15 9.05 -5.07
C LYS A 76 4.05 10.02 -4.30
N PRO A 77 3.60 11.25 -4.01
CA PRO A 77 4.38 12.20 -3.21
C PRO A 77 4.45 11.73 -1.76
N VAL A 78 5.58 11.98 -1.09
CA VAL A 78 5.70 11.81 0.36
C VAL A 78 5.14 13.05 1.05
N ASP A 79 3.90 12.95 1.55
CA ASP A 79 3.25 14.05 2.28
C ASP A 79 3.50 13.97 3.79
N GLN A 80 3.49 12.75 4.34
CA GLN A 80 3.66 12.46 5.77
C GLN A 80 4.53 11.21 5.94
N PHE A 81 5.45 11.25 6.91
CA PHE A 81 6.43 10.18 7.11
C PHE A 81 5.89 9.06 8.01
N GLU A 82 5.07 9.45 8.98
CA GLU A 82 4.37 8.59 9.93
C GLU A 82 3.38 7.65 9.21
N PHE A 83 2.98 8.00 7.99
CA PHE A 83 2.16 7.17 7.11
C PHE A 83 2.78 5.79 6.86
N PHE A 84 4.09 5.68 6.62
CA PHE A 84 4.67 4.39 6.21
C PHE A 84 4.66 3.33 7.31
N PRO A 85 5.06 3.64 8.57
CA PRO A 85 4.89 2.71 9.67
C PRO A 85 3.42 2.32 9.92
N MET A 86 2.49 3.28 9.84
CA MET A 86 1.05 3.00 10.00
C MET A 86 0.52 2.07 8.91
N LEU A 87 0.91 2.33 7.65
CA LEU A 87 0.53 1.52 6.50
C LEU A 87 0.97 0.07 6.67
N VAL A 88 2.24 -0.15 7.02
CA VAL A 88 2.81 -1.47 7.15
C VAL A 88 2.16 -2.26 8.31
N ARG A 89 1.92 -1.62 9.46
CA ARG A 89 1.20 -2.24 10.60
C ARG A 89 -0.25 -2.58 10.25
N ALA A 90 -0.93 -1.70 9.51
CA ALA A 90 -2.29 -1.97 9.05
C ALA A 90 -2.33 -3.19 8.10
N ILE A 91 -1.37 -3.28 7.17
CA ILE A 91 -1.25 -4.43 6.27
C ILE A 91 -0.98 -5.73 7.04
N GLU A 92 -0.04 -5.70 7.98
CA GLU A 92 0.28 -6.83 8.86
C GLU A 92 -0.94 -7.35 9.62
N ARG A 93 -1.80 -6.45 10.10
CA ARG A 93 -3.04 -6.78 10.82
C ARG A 93 -4.19 -7.22 9.91
N GLY A 94 -3.99 -7.24 8.59
CA GLY A 94 -5.05 -7.59 7.65
C GLY A 94 -6.11 -6.50 7.49
N ASN A 95 -5.83 -5.26 7.88
CA ASN A 95 -6.72 -4.11 7.69
C ASN A 95 -6.67 -3.60 6.25
N VAL A 96 -6.74 -4.52 5.29
CA VAL A 96 -6.60 -4.26 3.86
C VAL A 96 -7.75 -4.93 3.13
N GLU A 97 -8.40 -4.17 2.28
CA GLU A 97 -9.48 -4.64 1.42
C GLU A 97 -9.15 -4.33 -0.04
N ARG A 98 -9.46 -5.28 -0.92
CA ARG A 98 -9.53 -5.06 -2.36
C ARG A 98 -10.99 -5.00 -2.77
N VAL A 99 -11.40 -3.90 -3.38
CA VAL A 99 -12.78 -3.68 -3.83
C VAL A 99 -12.78 -3.62 -5.35
N ALA A 100 -13.33 -4.67 -5.97
CA ALA A 100 -13.61 -4.65 -7.40
C ALA A 100 -14.93 -3.93 -7.64
N ILE A 101 -14.91 -2.91 -8.50
CA ILE A 101 -16.07 -2.09 -8.85
C ILE A 101 -16.42 -2.41 -10.29
N SER A 102 -17.64 -2.90 -10.51
CA SER A 102 -18.16 -3.24 -11.82
C SER A 102 -19.46 -2.50 -12.12
N SER A 103 -19.70 -2.23 -13.40
CA SER A 103 -21.00 -1.76 -13.86
C SER A 103 -22.08 -2.80 -13.57
N ALA A 104 -23.16 -2.42 -12.90
CA ALA A 104 -24.30 -3.32 -12.70
C ALA A 104 -25.04 -3.62 -14.01
N LEU A 105 -24.92 -2.75 -15.02
CA LEU A 105 -25.60 -2.88 -16.30
C LEU A 105 -24.90 -3.89 -17.21
N THR A 106 -23.56 -3.90 -17.24
CA THR A 106 -22.78 -4.73 -18.18
C THR A 106 -21.95 -5.81 -17.51
N GLY A 107 -21.78 -5.75 -16.18
CA GLY A 107 -20.85 -6.60 -15.43
C GLY A 107 -19.37 -6.28 -15.68
N ALA A 108 -19.06 -5.30 -16.54
CA ALA A 108 -17.68 -4.93 -16.86
C ALA A 108 -16.98 -4.34 -15.62
N LEU A 109 -15.70 -4.70 -15.43
CA LEU A 109 -14.88 -4.18 -14.35
C LEU A 109 -14.45 -2.74 -14.67
N ASP A 110 -14.88 -1.79 -13.86
CA ASP A 110 -14.59 -0.38 -14.03
C ASP A 110 -13.28 0.00 -13.32
N ALA A 111 -13.13 -0.44 -12.07
CA ALA A 111 -12.00 -0.10 -11.22
C ALA A 111 -11.71 -1.17 -10.17
N ILE A 112 -10.49 -1.11 -9.63
CA ILE A 112 -10.11 -1.82 -8.42
C ILE A 112 -9.58 -0.78 -7.42
N GLU A 113 -10.18 -0.75 -6.24
CA GLU A 113 -9.69 0.02 -5.11
C GLU A 113 -8.95 -0.90 -4.13
N THR A 114 -7.81 -0.44 -3.62
CA THR A 114 -7.17 -0.99 -2.43
C THR A 114 -7.43 -0.01 -1.29
N ARG A 115 -8.10 -0.46 -0.24
CA ARG A 115 -8.39 0.32 0.96
C ARG A 115 -7.59 -0.23 2.12
N VAL A 116 -6.85 0.63 2.81
CA VAL A 116 -6.10 0.27 4.01
C VAL A 116 -6.61 1.13 5.17
N THR A 117 -7.15 0.51 6.21
CA THR A 117 -7.59 1.21 7.41
C THR A 117 -6.41 1.37 8.37
N LEU A 118 -5.98 2.61 8.54
CA LEU A 118 -4.86 3.01 9.39
C LEU A 118 -5.30 3.13 10.86
N GLU A 119 -4.33 3.16 11.78
CA GLU A 119 -4.58 3.15 13.23
C GLU A 119 -5.24 4.43 13.76
N ASP A 120 -5.08 5.54 13.05
CA ASP A 120 -5.66 6.85 13.35
C ASP A 120 -7.12 6.99 12.88
N GLY A 121 -7.72 5.90 12.37
CA GLY A 121 -9.07 5.87 11.83
C GLY A 121 -9.17 6.38 10.39
N TRP A 122 -8.06 6.82 9.77
CA TRP A 122 -8.03 7.19 8.37
C TRP A 122 -7.96 5.96 7.47
N ALA A 123 -8.47 6.11 6.25
CA ALA A 123 -8.32 5.11 5.21
C ALA A 123 -7.43 5.64 4.10
N TRP A 124 -6.38 4.90 3.77
CA TRP A 124 -5.67 5.12 2.51
C TRP A 124 -6.39 4.36 1.39
N ILE A 125 -6.65 5.04 0.27
CA ILE A 125 -7.33 4.45 -0.88
C ILE A 125 -6.48 4.64 -2.12
N GLY A 126 -6.04 3.53 -2.69
CA GLY A 126 -5.43 3.48 -4.02
C GLY A 126 -6.44 2.98 -5.05
N GLU A 127 -6.69 3.73 -6.12
CA GLU A 127 -7.57 3.30 -7.22
C GLU A 127 -6.76 2.99 -8.49
N ARG A 128 -7.08 1.87 -9.15
CA ARG A 128 -6.68 1.57 -10.53
C ARG A 128 -7.92 1.43 -11.40
N ARG A 129 -8.04 2.26 -12.42
CA ARG A 129 -9.10 2.15 -13.44
C ARG A 129 -8.74 1.11 -14.49
N VAL A 130 -9.73 0.32 -14.88
CA VAL A 130 -9.59 -0.75 -15.88
C VAL A 130 -10.28 -0.37 -17.20
N GLY A 131 -11.32 0.47 -17.14
CA GLY A 131 -12.07 0.94 -18.31
C GLY A 131 -11.42 2.09 -19.11
N PRO A 132 -11.96 2.43 -20.30
CA PRO A 132 -11.50 3.53 -21.14
C PRO A 132 -11.39 4.84 -20.35
N ARG A 133 -10.25 5.53 -20.50
CA ARG A 133 -10.04 6.87 -19.95
C ARG A 133 -11.17 7.79 -20.43
N GLY A 134 -11.96 8.32 -19.50
CA GLY A 134 -12.99 9.33 -19.80
C GLY A 134 -14.44 8.88 -19.69
N LEU A 135 -14.72 7.60 -19.42
CA LEU A 135 -16.02 7.26 -18.83
C LEU A 135 -15.99 7.78 -17.40
N ASN A 136 -16.58 8.95 -17.19
CA ASN A 136 -16.96 9.40 -15.86
C ASN A 136 -17.69 8.24 -15.18
N ARG A 137 -17.50 8.09 -13.86
CA ARG A 137 -18.29 7.18 -13.02
C ARG A 137 -19.74 7.53 -13.34
N HIS A 138 -20.36 6.80 -14.28
CA HIS A 138 -21.73 7.09 -14.63
C HIS A 138 -22.50 6.81 -13.35
N ASP A 139 -23.41 7.70 -12.97
CA ASP A 139 -24.41 7.52 -11.90
C ASP A 139 -25.31 6.28 -12.09
N GLY A 140 -24.93 5.35 -12.97
CA GLY A 140 -25.51 4.03 -13.08
C GLY A 140 -25.16 3.17 -11.86
N ALA A 141 -26.02 2.20 -11.60
CA ALA A 141 -25.82 1.24 -10.53
C ALA A 141 -24.44 0.56 -10.65
N GLN A 142 -23.70 0.53 -9.54
CA GLN A 142 -22.41 -0.15 -9.42
C GLN A 142 -22.55 -1.35 -8.48
N VAL A 143 -21.82 -2.41 -8.78
CA VAL A 143 -21.67 -3.57 -7.89
C VAL A 143 -20.26 -3.54 -7.32
N GLN A 144 -20.15 -3.57 -5.99
CA GLN A 144 -18.88 -3.68 -5.29
C GLN A 144 -18.69 -5.10 -4.78
N ARG A 145 -17.53 -5.70 -5.09
CA ARG A 145 -17.11 -6.98 -4.52
C ARG A 145 -15.86 -6.77 -3.67
N VAL A 146 -16.02 -6.94 -2.36
CA VAL A 146 -14.96 -6.75 -1.37
C VAL A 146 -14.26 -8.07 -1.08
N LYS A 147 -12.93 -8.07 -1.15
CA LYS A 147 -12.07 -9.16 -0.68
C LYS A 147 -11.16 -8.63 0.42
N ARG A 148 -11.26 -9.22 1.61
CA ARG A 148 -10.40 -8.91 2.75
C ARG A 148 -9.17 -9.79 2.76
N PHE A 149 -8.03 -9.23 3.16
CA PHE A 149 -6.84 -9.99 3.45
C PHE A 149 -6.81 -10.44 4.91
N LEU A 150 -6.15 -11.55 5.19
CA LEU A 150 -5.94 -12.04 6.55
C LEU A 150 -4.74 -11.34 7.22
N PRO A 151 -4.71 -11.27 8.56
CA PRO A 151 -3.52 -10.85 9.29
C PRO A 151 -2.37 -11.83 9.08
N TYR A 152 -1.14 -11.35 9.30
CA TYR A 152 0.07 -12.15 9.16
C TYR A 152 0.16 -13.22 10.26
N ARG A 153 -0.26 -12.85 11.48
CA ARG A 153 -0.39 -13.75 12.63
C ARG A 153 -1.88 -13.95 12.96
N ARG A 154 -2.22 -15.16 13.39
CA ARG A 154 -3.57 -15.51 13.86
C ARG A 154 -3.66 -15.47 15.37
#